data_AF-A0A2E2BTH4-F1
#
_entry.id   AF-A0A2E2BTH4-F1
#
_cell.length_a   1.000
_cell.length_b   1.000
_cell.length_c   1.000
_cell.angle_alpha   90.00
_cell.angle_beta   90.00
_cell.angle_gamma   90.00
#
_symmetry.space_group_name_H-M   'P 1'
#
loop_
_entity.id
_entity.type
_entity.pdbx_description
1 polymer ?
#
loop_
_entity_poly.entity_id
_entity_poly.type
_entity_poly.pdbx_seq_one_letter_code
_entity_poly.pdbx_strand_id
1 'polypeptide(L)'
;DITGTLDDERIEPVFKIHSIHHRTEPIFHALIPGEAEHKALMGLPRAPTIKTAVSDVTECHDVHMTEGGCGWLSAVVSITPKKVDDGRRAIDAALAGHRSMKMVTIVNRDIDVSDPVRVEWALMTRWQPDRDTVILSGQKGSSLDPSRNPDGTTSKIGYDATLSPDTDPSPYISVQ
;
A
#
# COMPACT_ATOMS: atom_id res chain seq x y z
N ASP A 1 11.38 5.65 12.59
CA ASP A 1 10.02 5.12 12.72
C ASP A 1 9.86 3.90 11.79
N ILE A 2 8.65 3.51 11.39
CA ILE A 2 8.43 2.39 10.44
C ILE A 2 9.11 2.58 9.08
N THR A 3 9.32 3.83 8.67
CA THR A 3 9.95 4.17 7.39
C THR A 3 11.47 4.08 7.43
N GLY A 4 12.06 3.80 8.61
CA GLY A 4 13.50 3.83 8.80
C GLY A 4 14.07 5.25 8.87
N THR A 5 13.22 6.28 8.95
CA THR A 5 13.65 7.68 9.09
C THR A 5 13.47 8.20 10.52
N LEU A 6 14.11 9.32 10.84
CA LEU A 6 13.91 10.01 12.12
C LEU A 6 12.60 10.81 12.04
N ASP A 7 11.79 10.70 13.08
CA ASP A 7 10.54 11.46 13.20
C ASP A 7 10.80 12.80 13.92
N ASP A 8 9.87 13.74 13.77
CA ASP A 8 9.92 15.04 14.44
C ASP A 8 9.80 14.90 15.96
N GLU A 9 10.51 15.74 16.71
CA GLU A 9 10.32 15.85 18.17
C GLU A 9 8.97 16.51 18.49
N ARG A 10 8.21 15.92 19.41
CA ARG A 10 6.88 16.37 19.80
C ARG A 10 6.72 16.30 21.32
N ILE A 11 5.91 17.20 21.87
CA ILE A 11 5.52 17.15 23.27
C ILE A 11 4.46 16.04 23.42
N GLU A 12 4.80 15.01 24.18
CA GLU A 12 3.92 13.89 24.47
C GLU A 12 3.46 13.88 25.94
N PRO A 13 2.30 13.28 26.25
CA PRO A 13 1.86 13.09 27.63
C PRO A 13 2.86 12.26 28.46
N VAL A 14 3.10 12.66 29.70
CA VAL A 14 3.95 11.91 30.63
C VAL A 14 3.14 10.82 31.34
N PHE A 15 3.43 9.56 31.03
CA PHE A 15 2.90 8.42 31.76
C PHE A 15 3.63 8.22 33.09
N LYS A 16 2.96 8.49 34.23
CA LYS A 16 3.50 8.29 35.58
C LYS A 16 3.18 6.89 36.10
N ILE A 17 4.21 6.07 36.27
CA ILE A 17 4.07 4.69 36.77
C ILE A 17 3.91 4.71 38.30
N HIS A 18 2.85 4.09 38.82
CA HIS A 18 2.63 3.94 40.27
C HIS A 18 3.09 2.57 40.80
N SER A 19 2.73 1.50 40.10
CA SER A 19 3.12 0.13 40.42
C SER A 19 3.32 -0.70 39.14
N ILE A 20 4.12 -1.76 39.23
CA ILE A 20 4.35 -2.74 38.16
C ILE A 20 4.05 -4.12 38.74
N HIS A 21 3.24 -4.92 38.03
CA HIS A 21 2.90 -6.29 38.41
C HIS A 21 3.33 -7.25 37.30
N HIS A 22 3.92 -8.38 37.67
CA HIS A 22 4.36 -9.41 36.73
C HIS A 22 4.30 -10.80 37.37
N ARG A 23 4.32 -11.85 36.54
CA ARG A 23 4.44 -13.24 36.98
C ARG A 23 5.84 -13.56 37.52
N THR A 24 5.99 -14.67 38.24
CA THR A 24 7.31 -15.26 38.52
C THR A 24 8.02 -15.60 37.20
N GLU A 25 9.31 -15.29 37.10
CA GLU A 25 10.12 -15.43 35.87
C GLU A 25 9.43 -14.76 34.66
N PRO A 26 9.33 -13.42 34.68
CA PRO A 26 8.67 -12.69 33.61
C PRO A 26 9.50 -12.72 32.32
N ILE A 27 8.80 -12.71 31.18
CA ILE A 27 9.39 -12.46 29.87
C ILE A 27 8.98 -11.05 29.46
N PHE A 28 9.96 -10.22 29.11
CA PHE A 28 9.70 -8.90 28.53
C PHE A 28 9.54 -9.03 27.02
N HIS A 29 8.30 -8.96 26.54
CA HIS A 29 8.01 -8.97 25.12
C HIS A 29 8.11 -7.55 24.57
N ALA A 30 8.98 -7.37 23.58
CA ALA A 30 9.14 -6.14 22.84
C ALA A 30 9.39 -6.47 21.37
N LEU A 31 9.15 -5.49 20.50
CA LEU A 31 9.51 -5.53 19.08
C LEU A 31 10.61 -4.51 18.80
N ILE A 32 11.34 -4.70 17.69
CA ILE A 32 12.33 -3.75 17.21
C ILE A 32 11.65 -2.80 16.20
N PRO A 33 11.58 -1.47 16.47
CA PRO A 33 10.94 -0.53 15.56
C PRO A 33 11.64 -0.46 14.21
N GLY A 34 10.85 -0.54 13.13
CA GLY A 34 11.34 -0.36 11.74
C GLY A 34 11.75 -1.67 11.07
N GLU A 35 11.85 -2.74 11.85
CA GLU A 35 12.12 -4.09 11.36
C GLU A 35 10.86 -4.77 10.82
N ALA A 36 11.05 -5.97 10.27
CA ALA A 36 10.00 -6.75 9.61
C ALA A 36 8.76 -6.97 10.50
N GLU A 37 8.94 -7.21 11.80
CA GLU A 37 7.81 -7.40 12.73
C GLU A 37 6.95 -6.14 12.85
N HIS A 38 7.57 -4.96 12.98
CA HIS A 38 6.84 -3.68 13.01
C HIS A 38 6.04 -3.47 11.70
N LYS A 39 6.71 -3.70 10.56
CA LYS A 39 6.10 -3.54 9.23
C LYS A 39 4.92 -4.50 9.02
N ALA A 40 5.10 -5.76 9.41
CA ALA A 40 4.06 -6.78 9.32
C ALA A 40 2.86 -6.43 10.21
N LEU A 41 3.07 -6.12 11.49
CA LEU A 41 1.96 -5.85 12.42
C LEU A 41 1.17 -4.59 12.08
N MET A 42 1.82 -3.59 11.46
CA MET A 42 1.15 -2.35 11.06
C MET A 42 0.49 -2.44 9.67
N GLY A 43 1.12 -3.15 8.72
CA GLY A 43 0.61 -3.32 7.36
C GLY A 43 -0.45 -4.41 7.21
N LEU A 44 -0.33 -5.52 7.93
CA LEU A 44 -1.24 -6.67 7.84
C LEU A 44 -2.72 -6.30 8.06
N PRO A 45 -3.10 -5.41 9.01
CA PRO A 45 -4.49 -4.99 9.14
C PRO A 45 -5.00 -4.12 7.99
N ARG A 46 -4.11 -3.52 7.17
CA ARG A 46 -4.48 -2.64 6.06
C ARG A 46 -4.83 -3.38 4.79
N ALA A 47 -4.12 -4.47 4.46
CA ALA A 47 -4.40 -5.26 3.27
C ALA A 47 -5.88 -5.72 3.18
N PRO A 48 -6.52 -6.24 4.25
CA PRO A 48 -7.95 -6.59 4.23
C PRO A 48 -8.88 -5.39 4.03
N THR A 49 -8.55 -4.21 4.59
CA THR A 49 -9.37 -3.00 4.43
C THR A 49 -9.32 -2.47 2.99
N ILE A 50 -8.15 -2.54 2.36
CA ILE A 50 -7.97 -2.21 0.94
C ILE A 50 -8.75 -3.22 0.10
N LYS A 51 -8.56 -4.53 0.35
CA LYS A 51 -9.24 -5.59 -0.39
C LYS A 51 -10.75 -5.43 -0.34
N THR A 52 -11.32 -5.19 0.84
CA THR A 52 -12.76 -4.96 1.02
C THR A 52 -13.24 -3.78 0.18
N ALA A 53 -12.56 -2.63 0.27
CA ALA A 53 -12.95 -1.44 -0.49
C ALA A 53 -12.87 -1.64 -2.01
N VAL A 54 -11.84 -2.34 -2.50
CA VAL A 54 -11.69 -2.62 -3.94
C VAL A 54 -12.71 -3.66 -4.40
N SER A 55 -13.01 -4.68 -3.58
CA SER A 55 -14.05 -5.67 -3.84
C SER A 55 -15.45 -5.08 -4.01
N ASP A 56 -15.72 -3.92 -3.41
CA ASP A 56 -17.00 -3.20 -3.59
C ASP A 56 -17.16 -2.60 -4.99
N VAL A 57 -16.05 -2.37 -5.72
CA VAL A 57 -16.07 -1.72 -7.04
C VAL A 57 -15.71 -2.65 -8.20
N THR A 58 -14.86 -3.65 -7.99
CA THR A 58 -14.45 -4.65 -8.99
C THR A 58 -13.99 -5.96 -8.33
N GLU A 59 -13.71 -6.99 -9.11
CA GLU A 59 -13.27 -8.29 -8.59
C GLU A 59 -11.81 -8.24 -8.13
N CYS A 60 -11.59 -8.19 -6.82
CA CYS A 60 -10.25 -8.17 -6.20
C CYS A 60 -9.82 -9.54 -5.67
N HIS A 61 -8.61 -9.96 -6.03
CA HIS A 61 -8.03 -11.26 -5.64
C HIS A 61 -7.11 -11.12 -4.45
N ASP A 62 -6.21 -10.13 -4.47
CA ASP A 62 -5.16 -10.02 -3.46
C ASP A 62 -4.64 -8.58 -3.28
N VAL A 63 -4.04 -8.33 -2.12
CA VAL A 63 -3.43 -7.05 -1.75
C VAL A 63 -2.13 -7.31 -0.98
N HIS A 64 -1.02 -6.77 -1.49
CA HIS A 64 0.28 -6.82 -0.82
C HIS A 64 0.73 -5.42 -0.40
N MET A 65 1.10 -5.26 0.87
CA MET A 65 1.75 -4.03 1.36
C MET A 65 3.25 -4.12 1.08
N THR A 66 3.73 -3.31 0.15
CA THR A 66 5.11 -3.42 -0.35
C THR A 66 6.17 -3.13 0.72
N GLU A 67 7.26 -3.89 0.69
CA GLU A 67 8.42 -3.73 1.56
C GLU A 67 9.10 -2.37 1.33
N GLY A 68 9.24 -1.96 0.06
CA GLY A 68 9.77 -0.65 -0.32
C GLY A 68 8.88 0.52 0.13
N GLY A 69 7.57 0.28 0.25
CA GLY A 69 6.62 1.19 0.90
C GLY A 69 6.60 1.10 2.43
N CYS A 70 7.57 0.43 3.03
CA CYS A 70 7.69 0.22 4.47
C CYS A 70 6.48 -0.51 5.09
N GLY A 71 5.75 -1.33 4.31
CA GLY A 71 4.54 -1.99 4.76
C GLY A 71 3.36 -1.03 5.04
N TRP A 72 3.43 0.23 4.59
CA TRP A 72 2.47 1.27 4.96
C TRP A 72 2.12 2.24 3.83
N LEU A 73 3.12 2.76 3.13
CA LEU A 73 2.95 3.87 2.18
C LEU A 73 2.55 3.41 0.78
N SER A 74 2.71 2.11 0.46
CA SER A 74 2.46 1.58 -0.88
C SER A 74 1.91 0.15 -0.84
N ALA A 75 0.95 -0.13 -1.73
CA ALA A 75 0.40 -1.45 -1.93
C ALA A 75 0.30 -1.83 -3.42
N VAL A 76 0.28 -3.13 -3.68
CA VAL A 76 -0.09 -3.71 -4.98
C VAL A 76 -1.40 -4.45 -4.82
N VAL A 77 -2.34 -4.25 -5.75
CA VAL A 77 -3.68 -4.84 -5.71
C VAL A 77 -3.92 -5.61 -6.99
N SER A 78 -4.29 -6.88 -6.85
CA SER A 78 -4.65 -7.74 -7.97
C SER A 78 -6.15 -7.76 -8.21
N ILE A 79 -6.57 -7.52 -9.45
CA ILE A 79 -7.97 -7.51 -9.88
C ILE A 79 -8.21 -8.27 -11.19
N THR A 80 -9.49 -8.55 -11.49
CA THR A 80 -9.96 -8.87 -12.85
C THR A 80 -10.85 -7.74 -13.35
N PRO A 81 -10.35 -6.84 -14.22
CA PRO A 81 -11.18 -5.79 -14.82
C PRO A 81 -12.34 -6.40 -15.62
N LYS A 82 -13.55 -5.90 -15.40
CA LYS A 82 -14.75 -6.23 -16.21
C LYS A 82 -15.21 -5.05 -17.05
N LYS A 83 -14.77 -3.84 -16.69
CA LYS A 83 -15.01 -2.59 -17.41
C LYS A 83 -13.70 -1.85 -17.61
N VAL A 84 -13.63 -1.02 -18.65
CA VAL A 84 -12.45 -0.22 -18.99
C VAL A 84 -12.02 0.71 -17.85
N ASP A 85 -12.96 1.16 -17.00
CA ASP A 85 -12.70 2.07 -15.88
C ASP A 85 -12.41 1.37 -14.55
N ASP A 86 -12.40 0.04 -14.49
CA ASP A 86 -12.26 -0.69 -13.23
C ASP A 86 -10.91 -0.48 -12.54
N GLY A 87 -9.81 -0.35 -13.29
CA GLY A 87 -8.50 -0.08 -12.70
C GLY A 87 -8.45 1.30 -12.03
N ARG A 88 -9.01 2.33 -12.67
CA ARG A 88 -9.20 3.66 -12.04
C ARG A 88 -10.08 3.58 -10.79
N ARG A 89 -11.22 2.89 -10.85
CA ARG A 89 -12.12 2.71 -9.71
C ARG A 89 -11.43 1.97 -8.56
N ALA A 90 -10.59 0.97 -8.87
CA ALA A 90 -9.79 0.24 -7.90
C ALA A 90 -8.73 1.12 -7.23
N ILE A 91 -8.06 2.02 -7.97
CA ILE A 91 -7.13 3.01 -7.39
C ILE A 91 -7.85 3.86 -6.34
N ASP A 92 -8.97 4.47 -6.71
CA ASP A 92 -9.72 5.36 -5.82
C ASP A 92 -10.22 4.60 -4.57
N ALA A 93 -10.73 3.38 -4.76
CA ALA A 93 -11.17 2.51 -3.66
C ALA A 93 -10.03 2.08 -2.74
N ALA A 94 -8.87 1.71 -3.29
CA ALA A 94 -7.70 1.32 -2.51
C ALA A 94 -7.17 2.47 -1.64
N LEU A 95 -7.08 3.67 -2.21
CA LEU A 95 -6.67 4.87 -1.48
C LEU A 95 -7.70 5.30 -0.40
N ALA A 96 -8.98 5.00 -0.60
CA ALA A 96 -10.02 5.18 0.41
C ALA A 96 -9.93 4.12 1.53
N GLY A 97 -9.67 2.86 1.17
CA GLY A 97 -9.46 1.74 2.10
C GLY A 97 -8.24 1.95 3.02
N HIS A 98 -7.19 2.59 2.51
CA HIS A 98 -6.05 3.03 3.31
C HIS A 98 -5.71 4.51 3.08
N ARG A 99 -6.37 5.39 3.85
CA ARG A 99 -6.23 6.85 3.72
C ARG A 99 -4.82 7.41 3.97
N SER A 100 -3.92 6.71 4.64
CA SER A 100 -2.53 7.16 4.83
C SER A 100 -1.59 6.70 3.71
N MET A 101 -2.04 5.76 2.86
CA MET A 101 -1.26 5.24 1.74
C MET A 101 -1.02 6.33 0.70
N LYS A 102 0.19 6.34 0.16
CA LYS A 102 0.67 7.30 -0.84
C LYS A 102 0.54 6.77 -2.26
N MET A 103 0.79 5.48 -2.45
CA MET A 103 0.88 4.85 -3.77
C MET A 103 0.08 3.56 -3.83
N VAL A 104 -0.53 3.27 -4.97
CA VAL A 104 -1.09 1.95 -5.28
C VAL A 104 -0.79 1.55 -6.72
N THR A 105 -0.41 0.29 -6.94
CA THR A 105 -0.31 -0.31 -8.28
C THR A 105 -1.41 -1.36 -8.43
N ILE A 106 -2.24 -1.22 -9.46
CA ILE A 106 -3.27 -2.21 -9.80
C ILE A 106 -2.74 -3.12 -10.89
N VAL A 107 -2.83 -4.43 -10.69
CA VAL A 107 -2.33 -5.46 -11.62
C VAL A 107 -3.41 -6.51 -11.89
N ASN A 108 -3.26 -7.28 -12.97
CA ASN A 108 -4.14 -8.41 -13.25
C ASN A 108 -3.83 -9.60 -12.32
N ARG A 109 -4.74 -10.58 -12.30
CA ARG A 109 -4.63 -11.84 -11.52
C ARG A 109 -3.38 -12.67 -11.81
N ASP A 110 -2.80 -12.56 -12.99
CA ASP A 110 -1.62 -13.33 -13.41
C ASP A 110 -0.29 -12.74 -12.91
N ILE A 111 -0.34 -11.62 -12.19
CA ILE A 111 0.81 -10.99 -11.56
C ILE A 111 0.82 -11.35 -10.07
N ASP A 112 1.92 -11.95 -9.62
CA ASP A 112 2.19 -12.12 -8.20
C ASP A 112 2.44 -10.75 -7.56
N VAL A 113 1.55 -10.35 -6.65
CA VAL A 113 1.60 -9.03 -5.98
C VAL A 113 2.76 -8.91 -4.99
N SER A 114 3.34 -10.03 -4.56
CA SER A 114 4.46 -10.08 -3.61
C SER A 114 5.83 -10.08 -4.29
N ASP A 115 5.88 -10.36 -5.60
CA ASP A 115 7.12 -10.32 -6.38
C ASP A 115 7.29 -8.93 -7.04
N PRO A 116 8.21 -8.09 -6.53
CA PRO A 116 8.42 -6.75 -7.09
C PRO A 116 8.87 -6.76 -8.55
N VAL A 117 9.57 -7.82 -9.00
CA VAL A 117 10.03 -7.96 -10.39
C VAL A 117 8.85 -8.21 -11.31
N ARG A 118 7.87 -9.03 -10.89
CA ARG A 118 6.64 -9.27 -11.67
C ARG A 118 5.76 -8.03 -11.74
N VAL A 119 5.67 -7.26 -10.65
CA VAL A 119 4.93 -6.00 -10.61
C VAL A 119 5.57 -4.94 -11.52
N GLU A 120 6.89 -4.81 -11.48
CA GLU A 120 7.64 -3.92 -12.38
C GLU A 120 7.45 -4.33 -13.84
N TRP A 121 7.53 -5.62 -14.15
CA TRP A 121 7.26 -6.12 -15.49
C TRP A 121 5.85 -5.77 -15.98
N ALA A 122 4.83 -5.87 -15.12
CA ALA A 122 3.47 -5.46 -15.47
C ALA A 122 3.41 -3.96 -15.79
N LEU A 123 4.05 -3.10 -14.98
CA LEU A 123 4.16 -1.67 -15.26
C LEU A 123 4.86 -1.40 -16.60
N MET A 124 5.93 -2.13 -16.93
CA MET A 124 6.68 -1.85 -18.15
C MET A 124 6.02 -2.39 -19.42
N THR A 125 5.11 -3.35 -19.29
CA THR A 125 4.50 -4.02 -20.46
C THR A 125 3.02 -3.69 -20.65
N ARG A 126 2.30 -3.21 -19.62
CA ARG A 126 0.84 -3.01 -19.65
C ARG A 126 0.38 -1.60 -19.32
N TRP A 127 1.29 -0.69 -18.96
CA TRP A 127 0.98 0.66 -18.52
C TRP A 127 1.61 1.71 -19.43
N GLN A 128 0.84 2.73 -19.80
CA GLN A 128 1.31 3.93 -20.48
C GLN A 128 1.27 5.12 -19.50
N PRO A 129 2.43 5.71 -19.13
CA PRO A 129 2.52 6.67 -18.04
C PRO A 129 1.60 7.90 -18.13
N ASP A 130 1.38 8.42 -19.33
CA ASP A 130 0.57 9.61 -19.58
C ASP A 130 -0.94 9.35 -19.50
N ARG A 131 -1.37 8.11 -19.73
CA ARG A 131 -2.78 7.69 -19.76
C ARG A 131 -3.21 6.98 -18.48
N ASP A 132 -2.38 6.07 -18.00
CA ASP A 132 -2.74 5.06 -17.00
C ASP A 132 -2.25 5.44 -15.59
N THR A 133 -1.87 6.71 -15.39
CA THR A 133 -1.46 7.28 -14.10
C THR A 133 -2.52 8.20 -13.54
N VAL A 134 -2.81 8.02 -12.25
CA VAL A 134 -3.70 8.89 -11.48
C VAL A 134 -2.89 9.66 -10.47
N ILE A 135 -2.83 10.98 -10.58
CA ILE A 135 -2.17 11.86 -9.58
C ILE A 135 -3.23 12.66 -8.84
N LEU A 136 -3.23 12.56 -7.51
CA LEU A 136 -4.11 13.32 -6.62
C LEU A 136 -3.27 14.28 -5.77
N SER A 137 -3.40 15.58 -6.01
CA SER A 137 -2.66 16.62 -5.26
C SER A 137 -3.43 17.06 -4.01
N GLY A 138 -2.72 17.64 -3.04
CA GLY A 138 -3.33 18.26 -1.84
C GLY A 138 -4.09 17.28 -0.93
N GLN A 139 -3.68 16.01 -0.92
CA GLN A 139 -4.35 14.96 -0.17
C GLN A 139 -3.81 14.89 1.25
N LYS A 140 -4.63 14.43 2.20
CA LYS A 140 -4.11 14.00 3.51
C LYS A 140 -3.33 12.68 3.33
N GLY A 141 -2.18 12.59 3.99
CA GLY A 141 -1.30 11.43 3.94
C GLY A 141 -0.93 10.88 5.31
N SER A 142 0.10 10.04 5.34
CA SER A 142 0.73 9.59 6.58
C SER A 142 1.54 10.73 7.20
N SER A 143 1.46 10.91 8.52
CA SER A 143 2.39 11.79 9.24
C SER A 143 3.83 11.28 9.18
N LEU A 144 4.00 9.98 8.94
CA LEU A 144 5.28 9.27 8.81
C LEU A 144 5.93 9.41 7.43
N ASP A 145 5.28 10.05 6.46
CA ASP A 145 5.92 10.37 5.17
C ASP A 145 6.78 11.64 5.34
N PRO A 146 8.12 11.55 5.34
CA PRO A 146 8.98 12.71 5.53
C PRO A 146 8.95 13.70 4.36
N SER A 147 8.39 13.30 3.20
CA SER A 147 8.29 14.16 2.02
C SER A 147 6.97 14.93 1.92
N ARG A 148 6.06 14.78 2.89
CA ARG A 148 4.81 15.54 2.96
C ARG A 148 5.08 17.03 3.12
N ASN A 149 4.13 17.86 2.70
CA ASN A 149 4.17 19.30 2.93
C ASN A 149 4.13 19.62 4.43
N PRO A 150 4.63 20.81 4.84
CA PRO A 150 4.61 21.23 6.24
C PRO A 150 3.20 21.25 6.87
N ASP A 151 2.16 21.47 6.07
CA ASP A 151 0.75 21.45 6.50
C ASP A 151 0.16 20.03 6.65
N GLY A 152 0.96 18.99 6.40
CA GLY A 152 0.56 17.58 6.46
C GLY A 152 -0.12 17.04 5.21
N THR A 153 -0.27 17.85 4.16
CA THR A 153 -0.75 17.38 2.87
C THR A 153 0.37 16.72 2.05
N THR A 154 0.00 15.89 1.09
CA THR A 154 0.92 15.23 0.16
C THR A 154 0.22 15.00 -1.19
N SER A 155 0.96 14.53 -2.18
CA SER A 155 0.38 13.96 -3.39
C SER A 155 0.28 12.45 -3.26
N LYS A 156 -0.77 11.87 -3.85
CA LYS A 156 -0.92 10.43 -4.00
C LYS A 156 -0.88 10.04 -5.47
N ILE A 157 -0.49 8.80 -5.73
CA ILE A 157 -0.41 8.27 -7.08
C ILE A 157 -1.00 6.86 -7.16
N GLY A 158 -1.69 6.58 -8.26
CA GLY A 158 -2.14 5.25 -8.62
C GLY A 158 -1.67 4.90 -10.02
N TYR A 159 -1.22 3.66 -10.20
CA TYR A 159 -0.85 3.11 -11.50
C TYR A 159 -1.84 2.02 -11.89
N ASP A 160 -2.44 2.13 -13.06
CA ASP A 160 -3.26 1.07 -13.65
C ASP A 160 -2.39 0.25 -14.61
N ALA A 161 -1.81 -0.85 -14.12
CA ALA A 161 -1.03 -1.78 -14.92
C ALA A 161 -1.86 -3.01 -15.33
N THR A 162 -3.17 -2.82 -15.49
CA THR A 162 -4.08 -3.87 -15.95
C THR A 162 -4.29 -3.80 -17.46
N LEU A 163 -4.53 -4.96 -18.06
CA LEU A 163 -5.08 -5.02 -19.42
C LEU A 163 -6.56 -4.61 -19.39
N SER A 164 -6.95 -3.77 -20.35
CA SER A 164 -8.36 -3.51 -20.62
C SER A 164 -9.08 -4.82 -20.97
N PRO A 165 -10.35 -5.01 -20.56
CA PRO A 165 -11.12 -6.22 -20.86
C PRO A 165 -11.17 -6.59 -22.35
N ASP A 166 -11.05 -5.60 -23.23
CA ASP A 166 -11.13 -5.75 -24.69
C ASP A 166 -9.76 -6.07 -25.34
N THR A 167 -8.69 -6.13 -24.55
CA THR A 167 -7.32 -6.37 -25.05
C THR A 167 -7.05 -7.87 -25.19
N ASP A 168 -6.47 -8.30 -26.32
CA ASP A 168 -5.92 -9.65 -26.46
C ASP A 168 -4.73 -9.82 -25.49
N PRO A 169 -4.78 -10.74 -24.52
CA PRO A 169 -3.72 -10.91 -23.55
C PRO A 169 -2.48 -11.60 -24.12
N SER A 170 -2.56 -12.24 -25.30
CA SER A 170 -1.50 -13.09 -25.85
C SER A 170 -0.11 -12.41 -25.96
N PRO A 171 0.00 -11.12 -26.36
CA PRO A 171 1.28 -10.40 -26.39
C PRO A 171 1.86 -10.09 -25.01
N TYR A 172 1.06 -10.20 -23.95
CA TYR A 172 1.40 -9.80 -22.59
C TYR A 172 1.56 -11.02 -21.67
N ILE A 173 1.93 -12.17 -22.21
CA ILE A 173 2.25 -13.37 -21.42
C ILE A 173 3.76 -13.46 -21.27
N SER A 174 4.25 -13.60 -20.02
CA SER A 174 5.66 -13.87 -19.75
C SER A 174 6.00 -15.29 -20.17
N VAL A 175 7.06 -15.44 -20.96
CA VAL A 175 7.66 -16.75 -21.30
C VAL A 175 8.91 -17.06 -20.48
N GLN A 176 9.26 -16.15 -19.56
CA GLN A 176 10.32 -16.25 -18.57
C GLN A 176 9.73 -16.60 -17.22
#